data_AF-A0A6M0R8H8-F1
#
_entry.id   AF-A0A6M0R8H8-F1
#
_cell.length_a   1.000
_cell.length_b   1.000
_cell.length_c   1.000
_cell.angle_alpha   90.00
_cell.angle_beta   90.00
_cell.angle_gamma   90.00
#
_symmetry.space_group_name_H-M   'P 1'
#
loop_
_entity.id
_entity.type
_entity.pdbx_description
1 polymer ?
#
loop_
_entity_poly.entity_id
_entity_poly.type
_entity_poly.pdbx_seq_one_letter_code
_entity_poly.pdbx_strand_id
1 'polypeptide(L)'
;MNNKLLTQKDLAQRWQMSVKSIEEYRKAGIIPVVEGIPAIRFNLQTIMELEGTKLERFSPLERKRMERELELLKQENEKLRSVLSKALSELAPVMMLNE
;
A
#
# COMPACT_ATOMS: atom_id res chain seq x y z
N MET A 1 -22.96 15.53 6.08
CA MET A 1 -21.59 15.20 6.54
C MET A 1 -20.61 16.03 5.72
N ASN A 2 -19.66 16.71 6.34
CA ASN A 2 -18.78 17.66 5.66
C ASN A 2 -17.70 16.91 4.86
N ASN A 3 -17.88 16.72 3.55
CA ASN A 3 -16.89 16.14 2.63
C ASN A 3 -15.71 17.10 2.33
N LYS A 4 -15.30 17.91 3.31
CA LYS A 4 -14.25 18.90 3.11
C LYS A 4 -12.89 18.20 3.17
N LEU A 5 -12.21 18.17 2.03
CA LEU A 5 -10.84 17.71 1.95
C LEU A 5 -9.88 18.78 2.50
N LEU A 6 -8.89 18.36 3.28
CA LEU A 6 -7.87 19.24 3.83
C LEU A 6 -6.73 19.43 2.84
N THR A 7 -6.19 20.64 2.80
CA THR A 7 -4.90 20.92 2.15
C THR A 7 -3.74 20.65 3.11
N GLN A 8 -2.50 20.69 2.59
CA GLN A 8 -1.32 20.62 3.46
C GLN A 8 -1.25 21.76 4.48
N LYS A 9 -1.75 22.95 4.14
CA LYS A 9 -1.80 24.09 5.06
C LYS A 9 -2.80 23.87 6.18
N ASP A 10 -3.99 23.36 5.85
CA ASP A 10 -5.02 23.05 6.85
C ASP A 10 -4.53 21.99 7.83
N LEU A 11 -3.87 20.94 7.32
CA LEU A 11 -3.32 19.87 8.14
C LEU A 11 -2.15 20.33 9.00
N ALA A 12 -1.25 21.15 8.44
CA ALA A 12 -0.14 21.75 9.17
C ALA A 12 -0.64 22.62 10.34
N GLN A 13 -1.65 23.44 10.11
CA GLN A 13 -2.28 24.25 11.16
C GLN A 13 -2.92 23.37 12.24
N ARG A 14 -3.63 22.30 11.85
CA ARG A 14 -4.28 21.37 12.78
C ARG A 14 -3.28 20.67 13.70
N TRP A 15 -2.16 20.21 13.16
CA TRP A 15 -1.12 19.50 13.92
C TRP A 15 -0.09 20.44 14.56
N GLN A 16 -0.23 21.75 14.36
CA GLN A 16 0.74 22.77 14.79
C GLN A 16 2.17 22.49 14.28
N MET A 17 2.27 22.04 13.04
CA MET A 17 3.52 21.69 12.38
C MET A 17 3.80 22.60 11.19
N SER A 18 5.02 22.54 10.66
CA SER A 18 5.33 23.20 9.40
C SER A 18 4.70 22.44 8.21
N VAL A 19 4.35 23.16 7.14
CA VAL A 19 3.88 22.55 5.87
C VAL A 19 4.92 21.58 5.32
N LYS A 20 6.22 21.88 5.50
CA LYS A 20 7.33 21.02 5.10
C LYS A 20 7.29 19.66 5.81
N SER A 21 7.02 19.65 7.11
CA SER A 21 6.88 18.41 7.89
C SER A 21 5.73 17.55 7.39
N ILE A 22 4.59 18.17 7.04
CA ILE A 22 3.46 17.45 6.43
C ILE A 22 3.84 16.88 5.07
N GLU A 23 4.62 17.62 4.27
CA GLU A 23 5.13 17.12 3.00
C GLU A 23 6.06 15.91 3.17
N GLU A 24 6.94 15.95 4.17
CA GLU A 24 7.84 14.84 4.51
C GLU A 24 7.04 13.59 4.94
N TYR A 25 6.03 13.74 5.80
CA TYR A 25 5.17 12.64 6.21
C TYR A 25 4.37 12.04 5.06
N ARG A 26 3.87 12.88 4.15
CA ARG A 26 3.26 12.43 2.91
C ARG A 26 4.25 11.65 2.04
N LYS A 27 5.47 12.17 1.84
CA LYS A 27 6.53 11.48 1.05
C LYS A 27 6.95 10.16 1.69
N ALA A 28 6.95 10.09 3.02
CA ALA A 28 7.21 8.88 3.77
C ALA A 28 6.05 7.87 3.71
N GLY A 29 4.86 8.28 3.23
CA GLY A 29 3.66 7.44 3.15
C GLY A 29 2.89 7.32 4.47
N ILE A 30 3.20 8.16 5.47
CA ILE A 30 2.55 8.13 6.79
C ILE A 30 1.13 8.71 6.72
N ILE A 31 0.93 9.72 5.86
CA ILE A 31 -0.35 10.39 5.68
C ILE A 31 -0.88 10.06 4.28
N PRO A 32 -1.98 9.31 4.16
CA PRO A 32 -2.57 8.94 2.88
C PRO A 32 -3.24 10.15 2.24
N VAL A 33 -3.08 10.27 0.91
CA VAL A 33 -3.72 11.29 0.09
C VAL A 33 -4.93 10.72 -0.63
N VAL A 34 -5.89 11.57 -0.97
CA VAL A 34 -7.02 11.17 -1.82
C VAL A 34 -6.54 10.98 -3.24
N GLU A 35 -6.71 9.76 -3.76
CA GLU A 35 -6.38 9.41 -5.14
C GLU A 35 -7.43 9.93 -6.13
N GLY A 36 -7.04 10.09 -7.41
CA GLY A 36 -7.94 10.52 -8.48
C GLY A 36 -8.19 12.03 -8.56
N ILE A 37 -7.48 12.84 -7.77
CA ILE A 37 -7.56 14.32 -7.81
C ILE A 37 -6.17 14.89 -8.15
N PRO A 38 -6.06 15.87 -9.07
CA PRO A 38 -4.77 16.44 -9.46
C PRO A 38 -4.06 17.25 -8.36
N ALA A 39 -4.74 17.53 -7.24
CA ALA A 39 -4.21 18.31 -6.14
C ALA A 39 -4.05 17.46 -4.87
N ILE A 40 -2.99 17.70 -4.10
CA ILE A 40 -2.77 17.01 -2.82
C ILE A 40 -3.88 17.39 -1.84
N ARG A 41 -4.67 16.39 -1.45
CA ARG A 41 -5.81 16.53 -0.56
C ARG A 41 -5.87 15.38 0.41
N PHE A 42 -6.29 15.66 1.63
CA PHE A 42 -6.41 14.67 2.70
C PHE A 42 -7.86 14.54 3.13
N ASN A 43 -8.31 13.31 3.33
CA ASN A 43 -9.64 13.04 3.85
C ASN A 43 -9.67 13.31 5.37
N LEU A 44 -10.60 14.13 5.84
CA LEU A 44 -10.72 14.48 7.25
C LEU A 44 -10.94 13.26 8.16
N GLN A 45 -11.76 12.30 7.72
CA GLN A 45 -12.05 11.08 8.47
C GLN A 45 -10.77 10.25 8.69
N THR A 46 -9.97 10.09 7.64
CA THR A 46 -8.70 9.35 7.71
C THR A 46 -7.69 10.05 8.61
N ILE A 47 -7.63 11.39 8.58
CA ILE A 47 -6.77 12.16 9.49
C ILE A 47 -7.19 11.98 10.95
N MET A 48 -8.50 11.99 11.25
CA MET A 48 -8.99 11.77 12.60
C MET A 48 -8.65 10.36 13.13
N GLU A 49 -8.68 9.34 12.28
CA GLU A 49 -8.27 7.98 12.63
C GLU A 49 -6.76 7.90 12.93
N LEU A 50 -5.93 8.63 12.18
CA LEU A 50 -4.49 8.72 12.42
C LEU A 50 -4.15 9.45 13.73
N GLU A 51 -4.90 10.49 14.08
CA GLU A 51 -4.71 11.24 15.33
C GLU A 51 -5.02 10.40 16.58
N GLY A 52 -5.91 9.41 16.45
CA GLY A 52 -6.28 8.48 17.53
C GLY A 52 -5.36 7.27 17.67
N THR A 53 -4.36 7.11 16.80
CA THR A 53 -3.48 5.92 16.76
C THR A 53 -2.00 6.34 16.79
N LYS A 54 -1.08 5.41 17.12
CA LYS A 54 0.35 5.70 16.99
C LYS A 54 0.64 6.00 15.51
N LEU A 55 1.34 7.10 15.25
CA LEU A 55 1.82 7.49 13.91
C LEU A 55 2.86 6.48 13.40
N GLU A 56 2.39 5.32 12.93
CA GLU A 56 3.19 4.35 12.19
C GLU A 56 2.98 4.55 10.67
N ARG A 57 3.97 4.15 9.88
CA ARG A 57 3.96 4.28 8.41
C ARG A 57 2.80 3.56 7.72
N PHE A 58 2.13 2.66 8.43
CA PHE A 58 0.93 1.97 7.98
C PHE A 58 -0.06 1.95 9.13
N SER A 59 -1.34 2.25 8.84
CA SER A 59 -2.38 1.97 9.82
C SER A 59 -2.44 0.46 10.12
N PRO A 60 -2.91 0.03 11.31
CA PRO A 60 -3.09 -1.39 11.62
C PRO A 60 -3.93 -2.14 10.58
N LEU A 61 -4.91 -1.44 9.98
CA LEU A 61 -5.78 -1.98 8.94
C LEU A 61 -5.04 -2.17 7.62
N GLU A 62 -4.23 -1.20 7.20
CA GLU A 62 -3.39 -1.30 6.00
C GLU A 62 -2.33 -2.38 6.17
N ARG A 63 -1.69 -2.48 7.35
CA ARG A 63 -0.76 -3.57 7.67
C ARG A 63 -1.44 -4.93 7.47
N LYS A 64 -2.64 -5.11 8.05
CA LYS A 64 -3.42 -6.35 7.89
C LYS A 64 -3.89 -6.61 6.46
N ARG A 65 -4.09 -5.56 5.65
CA ARG A 65 -4.43 -5.70 4.23
C ARG A 65 -3.21 -6.17 3.43
N MET A 66 -2.06 -5.53 3.64
CA MET A 66 -0.81 -5.88 2.96
C MET A 66 -0.33 -7.27 3.36
N GLU A 67 -0.44 -7.66 4.63
CA GLU A 67 -0.09 -9.01 5.07
C GLU A 67 -0.93 -10.08 4.34
N ARG A 68 -2.23 -9.83 4.15
CA ARG A 68 -3.11 -10.72 3.37
C ARG A 68 -2.73 -10.75 1.90
N GLU A 69 -2.45 -9.60 1.30
CA GLU A 69 -2.05 -9.52 -0.11
C GLU A 69 -0.72 -10.22 -0.37
N LEU A 70 0.24 -10.08 0.56
CA LEU A 70 1.53 -10.75 0.52
C LEU A 70 1.37 -12.27 0.64
N GLU A 71 0.50 -12.74 1.54
CA GLU A 71 0.18 -14.15 1.69
C GLU A 71 -0.45 -14.74 0.41
N LEU A 72 -1.42 -14.05 -0.18
CA LEU A 72 -2.03 -14.46 -1.45
C LEU A 72 -1.00 -14.53 -2.58
N LEU A 73 -0.14 -13.52 -2.69
CA LEU A 73 0.92 -13.49 -3.71
C LEU A 73 1.93 -14.63 -3.54
N LYS A 74 2.27 -15.00 -2.29
CA LYS A 74 3.14 -16.15 -2.03
C LYS A 74 2.50 -17.46 -2.46
N GLN A 75 1.24 -17.68 -2.10
CA GLN A 75 0.51 -18.89 -2.48
C GLN A 75 0.38 -19.02 -4.00
N GLU A 76 0.11 -17.91 -4.70
CA GLU A 76 0.05 -17.91 -6.15
C GLU A 76 1.42 -18.18 -6.79
N ASN A 77 2.49 -17.61 -6.25
CA ASN A 77 3.85 -17.89 -6.71
C ASN A 77 4.23 -19.37 -6.55
N GLU A 78 3.93 -19.97 -5.40
CA GLU A 78 4.17 -21.40 -5.16
C GLU A 78 3.38 -22.28 -6.13
N LYS A 79 2.11 -21.95 -6.37
CA LYS A 79 1.27 -22.67 -7.33
C LYS A 79 1.84 -22.58 -8.75
N LEU A 80 2.24 -21.39 -9.18
CA LEU A 80 2.86 -21.17 -10.49
C LEU A 80 4.18 -21.94 -10.63
N ARG A 81 5.02 -21.93 -9.61
CA ARG A 81 6.27 -22.73 -9.57
C ARG A 81 6.00 -24.22 -9.66
N SER A 82 4.98 -24.73 -8.98
CA SER A 82 4.60 -26.14 -9.05
C SER A 82 4.15 -26.53 -10.45
N VAL A 83 3.29 -25.72 -11.08
CA VAL A 83 2.84 -25.95 -12.46
C VAL A 83 4.02 -25.92 -13.43
N LEU A 84 4.91 -24.94 -13.30
CA LEU A 84 6.10 -24.83 -14.14
C LEU A 84 7.01 -26.06 -13.99
N SER A 85 7.23 -26.52 -12.76
CA SER A 85 8.04 -27.71 -12.49
C SER A 85 7.44 -28.97 -13.10
N LYS A 86 6.11 -29.13 -13.07
CA LYS A 86 5.41 -30.26 -13.72
C LYS A 86 5.57 -30.20 -15.24
N ALA A 87 5.33 -29.04 -15.84
CA ALA A 87 5.46 -28.86 -17.28
C ALA A 87 6.89 -29.15 -17.76
N LEU A 88 7.91 -28.68 -17.03
CA LEU A 88 9.31 -28.99 -17.34
C LEU A 88 9.61 -30.49 -17.22
N SER A 89 9.09 -31.16 -16.20
CA SER A 89 9.26 -32.61 -16.04
C SER A 89 8.60 -33.42 -17.16
N GLU A 90 7.47 -32.94 -17.69
CA GLU A 90 6.77 -33.57 -18.82
C GLU A 90 7.49 -33.35 -20.15
N LEU A 91 8.15 -32.19 -20.31
CA LEU A 91 8.90 -31.84 -21.52
C LEU A 91 10.32 -32.42 -21.56
N ALA A 92 10.92 -32.71 -20.40
CA ALA A 92 12.29 -33.22 -20.31
C ALA A 92 12.55 -34.50 -21.14
N PRO A 93 11.66 -35.52 -21.15
CA PRO A 93 11.83 -36.70 -22.00
C PRO A 93 11.80 -36.36 -23.50
N VAL A 94 10.97 -35.41 -23.92
CA VAL A 94 10.85 -35.00 -25.33
C VAL A 94 12.10 -34.25 -25.79
N MET A 95 12.70 -33.44 -24.92
CA MET A 95 13.97 -32.77 -25.21
C MET A 95 15.13 -33.77 -25.34
N MET A 96 15.15 -34.81 -24.51
CA MET A 96 16.20 -35.85 -24.50
C MET A 96 16.09 -36.85 -25.66
N LEU A 97 14.94 -36.92 -26.34
CA LEU A 97 14.72 -37.78 -27.52
C LEU A 97 15.12 -37.12 -28.85
N ASN A 98 15.40 -35.80 -28.83
CA ASN A 98 15.75 -35.01 -30.01
C ASN A 98 17.27 -34.67 -30.07
N GLU A 99 18.08 -35.22 -29.17
CA GLU A 99 19.56 -35.21 -29.18
C GLU A 99 20.10 -36.57 -29.64
#